data_AF-A0A956WX98-F1
#
_entry.id   AF-A0A956WX98-F1
#
_cell.length_a   1.000
_cell.length_b   1.000
_cell.length_c   1.000
_cell.angle_alpha   90.00
_cell.angle_beta   90.00
_cell.angle_gamma   90.00
#
_symmetry.space_group_name_H-M   'P 1'
#
loop_
_entity.id
_entity.type
_entity.pdbx_description
1 polymer ?
#
loop_
_entity_poly.entity_id
_entity_poly.type
_entity_poly.pdbx_seq_one_letter_code
_entity_poly.pdbx_strand_id
1 'polypeptide(L)'
;FVDRRYSWLATTTEGALKVLLTRPWVILPPLAEPPKLLFLLRLFGPLLFLPLLGWPVIGLALPILVYLMLSSYQPQWSVQSYYNPPLLPFLFFALVVAIDYIQRLAKGNLKRARRLAAAVVALTAVATAATYYVDAPGPGSRAFDANRFRVSAKAEAAYELMDQIPADSSVSTIWPLISHLSHRQQIYTVLARPTEPPAYRLVEEMPGSEGAPIYPFAAPDGSPTVYNEYGVVAAADAYRLEKLQRSVPMEPLPQPDPQPVPLSLDGYAWLDSADTAQPPALAAGQSTRLMLAWRRTGTLDRRYVVFIHVLDPVRQQADGAPAIVTQSDHEPGGGLYPTTFWESWTYPGVVLDQQQIEIPPDSPPGMYAVWAGAYDKETGERIELGGPGETLVHVGDLEITP
;
A
#
# COMPACT_ATOMS: atom_id res chain seq x y z
N PHE A 1 6.02 -11.70 -2.50
CA PHE A 1 6.59 -10.59 -3.30
C PHE A 1 7.25 -11.05 -4.61
N VAL A 2 8.09 -12.10 -4.61
CA VAL A 2 8.70 -12.63 -5.84
C VAL A 2 7.63 -13.22 -6.78
N ASP A 3 6.63 -13.92 -6.22
CA ASP A 3 5.61 -14.62 -7.01
C ASP A 3 4.81 -13.70 -7.94
N ARG A 4 4.49 -12.44 -7.57
CA ARG A 4 3.71 -11.54 -8.43
C ARG A 4 4.53 -10.89 -9.56
N ARG A 5 5.85 -10.77 -9.39
CA ARG A 5 6.73 -10.11 -10.37
C ARG A 5 6.98 -11.00 -11.60
N TYR A 6 6.87 -12.32 -11.38
CA TYR A 6 7.16 -13.34 -12.37
C TYR A 6 6.01 -14.36 -12.51
N SER A 7 4.83 -14.08 -11.95
CA SER A 7 3.66 -14.97 -11.98
C SER A 7 3.22 -15.32 -13.41
N TRP A 8 3.51 -14.44 -14.36
CA TRP A 8 3.26 -14.65 -15.79
C TRP A 8 4.09 -15.81 -16.38
N LEU A 9 5.23 -16.15 -15.77
CA LEU A 9 6.02 -17.34 -16.14
C LEU A 9 5.41 -18.60 -15.51
N ALA A 10 5.18 -18.58 -14.20
CA ALA A 10 4.48 -19.61 -13.44
C ALA A 10 4.16 -19.10 -12.03
N THR A 11 3.22 -19.77 -11.36
CA THR A 11 2.88 -19.52 -9.95
C THR A 11 3.90 -20.10 -8.97
N THR A 12 4.82 -20.96 -9.42
CA THR A 12 5.88 -21.57 -8.59
C THR A 12 7.25 -21.45 -9.26
N THR A 13 8.31 -21.41 -8.46
CA THR A 13 9.70 -21.35 -8.93
C THR A 13 10.05 -22.53 -9.84
N GLU A 14 9.62 -23.74 -9.47
CA GLU A 14 9.84 -24.94 -10.29
C GLU A 14 9.12 -24.85 -11.64
N GLY A 15 7.88 -24.37 -11.64
CA GLY A 15 7.12 -24.11 -12.86
C GLY A 15 7.83 -23.12 -13.78
N ALA A 16 8.37 -22.03 -13.21
CA ALA A 16 9.08 -21.01 -13.96
C ALA A 16 10.36 -21.58 -14.60
N LEU A 17 11.15 -22.36 -13.83
CA LEU A 17 12.34 -23.04 -14.34
C LEU A 17 11.99 -24.01 -15.48
N LYS A 18 10.91 -24.79 -15.33
CA LYS A 18 10.44 -25.70 -16.38
C LYS A 18 10.06 -24.95 -17.65
N VAL A 19 9.38 -23.81 -17.54
CA VAL A 19 9.04 -22.96 -18.70
C VAL A 19 10.31 -22.44 -19.36
N LEU A 20 11.28 -21.93 -18.60
CA LEU A 20 12.54 -21.42 -19.15
C LEU A 20 13.37 -22.50 -19.86
N LEU A 21 13.38 -23.73 -19.35
CA LEU A 21 14.11 -24.85 -19.95
C LEU A 21 13.40 -25.45 -21.17
N THR A 22 12.07 -25.52 -21.17
CA THR A 22 11.29 -26.18 -22.23
C THR A 22 10.84 -25.22 -23.33
N ARG A 23 10.68 -23.93 -23.01
CA ARG A 23 10.18 -22.88 -23.92
C ARG A 23 10.93 -21.56 -23.71
N PRO A 24 12.25 -21.52 -23.93
CA PRO A 24 13.07 -20.33 -23.69
C PRO A 24 12.67 -19.10 -24.53
N TRP A 25 11.92 -19.26 -25.62
CA TRP A 25 11.43 -18.13 -26.43
C TRP A 25 10.30 -17.34 -25.75
N VAL A 26 9.65 -17.89 -24.71
CA VAL A 26 8.53 -17.24 -24.00
C VAL A 26 8.95 -15.92 -23.33
N ILE A 27 10.23 -15.75 -23.03
CA ILE A 27 10.76 -14.51 -22.47
C ILE A 27 11.02 -13.40 -23.50
N LEU A 28 11.04 -13.71 -24.80
CA LEU A 28 11.41 -12.72 -25.82
C LEU A 28 10.42 -11.56 -25.93
N PRO A 29 9.08 -11.78 -25.98
CA PRO A 29 8.14 -10.67 -26.06
C PRO A 29 8.21 -9.72 -24.85
N PRO A 30 8.24 -10.22 -23.59
CA PRO A 30 8.40 -9.36 -22.41
C PRO A 30 9.71 -8.57 -22.38
N LEU A 31 10.79 -9.08 -22.98
CA LEU A 31 12.06 -8.34 -23.09
C LEU A 31 12.01 -7.23 -24.15
N ALA A 32 11.16 -7.38 -25.17
CA ALA A 32 11.03 -6.47 -26.30
C ALA A 32 9.93 -5.41 -26.14
N GLU A 33 9.30 -5.32 -24.96
CA GLU A 33 8.29 -4.31 -24.68
C GLU A 33 8.87 -2.89 -24.85
N PRO A 34 8.17 -1.96 -25.55
CA PRO A 34 8.70 -0.62 -25.81
C PRO A 34 9.22 0.13 -24.57
N PRO A 35 8.54 0.10 -23.40
CA PRO A 35 9.04 0.74 -22.18
C PRO A 35 10.38 0.18 -21.70
N LYS A 36 10.61 -1.13 -21.85
CA LYS A 36 11.86 -1.80 -21.46
C LYS A 36 12.99 -1.55 -22.46
N LEU A 37 12.67 -1.39 -23.74
CA LEU A 37 13.64 -0.91 -24.73
C LEU A 37 14.06 0.53 -24.42
N LEU A 38 13.12 1.41 -24.03
CA LEU A 38 13.45 2.76 -23.55
C LEU A 38 14.35 2.73 -22.30
N PHE A 39 14.13 1.79 -21.38
CA PHE A 39 15.03 1.58 -20.25
C PHE A 39 16.46 1.24 -20.70
N LEU A 40 16.63 0.33 -21.66
CA LEU A 40 17.95 0.02 -22.23
C LEU A 40 18.59 1.24 -22.90
N LEU A 41 17.81 2.02 -23.67
CA LEU A 41 18.29 3.26 -24.28
C LEU A 41 18.77 4.26 -23.22
N ARG A 42 18.03 4.41 -22.11
CA ARG A 42 18.41 5.29 -20.99
C ARG A 42 19.60 4.77 -20.19
N LEU A 43 19.78 3.45 -20.12
CA LEU A 43 20.89 2.81 -19.42
C LEU A 43 22.20 2.91 -20.20
N PHE A 44 22.17 2.63 -21.51
CA PHE A 44 23.37 2.58 -22.36
C PHE A 44 23.65 3.88 -23.14
N GLY A 45 22.62 4.69 -23.40
CA GLY A 45 22.69 5.93 -24.17
C GLY A 45 23.69 6.96 -23.63
N PRO A 46 23.70 7.27 -22.31
CA PRO A 46 24.69 8.18 -21.72
C PRO A 46 26.14 7.74 -21.94
N LEU A 47 26.36 6.43 -22.11
CA LEU A 47 27.65 5.81 -22.37
C LEU A 47 27.87 5.51 -23.87
N LEU A 48 27.05 6.10 -24.74
CA LEU A 48 27.12 5.95 -26.21
C LEU A 48 27.09 4.49 -26.68
N PHE A 49 26.46 3.60 -25.91
CA PHE A 49 26.46 2.15 -26.14
C PHE A 49 27.84 1.49 -26.18
N LEU A 50 28.92 2.21 -25.83
CA LEU A 50 30.29 1.71 -25.81
C LEU A 50 30.49 0.50 -24.88
N PRO A 51 29.81 0.39 -23.71
CA PRO A 51 29.91 -0.82 -22.89
C PRO A 51 29.60 -2.12 -23.64
N LEU A 52 28.81 -2.09 -24.72
CA LEU A 52 28.53 -3.29 -25.52
C LEU A 52 29.78 -3.80 -26.27
N LEU A 53 30.73 -2.93 -26.61
CA LEU A 53 32.02 -3.31 -27.20
C LEU A 53 32.95 -3.95 -26.17
N GLY A 54 32.76 -3.65 -24.88
CA GLY A 54 33.54 -4.18 -23.76
C GLY A 54 33.22 -5.64 -23.41
N TRP A 55 32.74 -6.43 -24.36
CA TRP A 55 32.62 -7.88 -24.21
C TRP A 55 34.02 -8.47 -23.91
N PRO A 56 34.20 -9.30 -22.85
CA PRO A 56 33.20 -10.08 -22.12
C PRO A 56 32.64 -9.46 -20.82
N VAL A 57 33.14 -8.31 -20.39
CA VAL A 57 32.79 -7.72 -19.07
C VAL A 57 31.30 -7.42 -18.98
N ILE A 58 30.72 -6.83 -20.02
CA ILE A 58 29.27 -6.54 -20.05
C ILE A 58 28.41 -7.81 -20.01
N GLY A 59 28.95 -8.94 -20.47
CA GLY A 59 28.29 -10.24 -20.40
C GLY A 59 28.03 -10.72 -18.98
N LEU A 60 28.87 -10.33 -18.03
CA LEU A 60 28.70 -10.67 -16.61
C LEU A 60 27.46 -9.98 -16.00
N ALA A 61 26.99 -8.88 -16.60
CA ALA A 61 25.77 -8.19 -16.17
C ALA A 61 24.50 -8.87 -16.70
N LEU A 62 24.60 -9.81 -17.65
CA LEU A 62 23.45 -10.40 -18.33
C LEU A 62 22.43 -11.03 -17.37
N PRO A 63 22.80 -11.81 -16.34
CA PRO A 63 21.82 -12.38 -15.41
C PRO A 63 21.02 -11.30 -14.67
N ILE A 64 21.68 -10.22 -14.27
CA ILE A 64 21.05 -9.09 -13.57
C ILE A 64 20.10 -8.37 -14.53
N LEU A 65 20.57 -8.07 -15.75
CA LEU A 65 19.77 -7.38 -16.75
C LEU A 65 18.51 -8.17 -17.14
N VAL A 66 18.66 -9.48 -17.36
CA VAL A 66 17.54 -10.38 -17.69
C VAL A 66 16.53 -10.40 -16.53
N TYR A 67 16.98 -10.61 -15.29
CA TYR A 67 16.07 -10.62 -14.13
C TYR A 67 15.27 -9.31 -13.98
N LEU A 68 15.92 -8.16 -14.17
CA LEU A 68 15.27 -6.85 -14.11
C LEU A 68 14.25 -6.66 -15.24
N MET A 69 14.61 -7.04 -16.47
CA MET A 69 13.73 -6.89 -17.63
C MET A 69 12.56 -7.90 -17.67
N LEU A 70 12.68 -9.06 -17.03
CA LEU A 70 11.58 -10.03 -16.94
C LEU A 70 10.53 -9.67 -15.90
N SER A 71 10.82 -8.70 -15.03
CA SER A 71 9.90 -8.28 -14.00
C SER A 71 8.68 -7.55 -14.59
N SER A 72 7.49 -7.91 -14.11
CA SER A 72 6.27 -7.11 -14.32
C SER A 72 6.24 -5.83 -13.47
N TYR A 73 7.17 -5.67 -12.52
CA TYR A 73 7.23 -4.53 -11.61
C TYR A 73 8.10 -3.41 -12.18
N GLN A 74 7.46 -2.36 -12.68
CA GLN A 74 8.09 -1.26 -13.42
C GLN A 74 9.35 -0.66 -12.77
N PRO A 75 9.40 -0.44 -11.44
CA PRO A 75 10.60 0.11 -10.81
C PRO A 75 11.88 -0.72 -11.03
N GLN A 76 11.77 -2.03 -11.32
CA GLN A 76 12.95 -2.85 -11.60
C GLN A 76 13.59 -2.56 -12.97
N TRP A 77 12.83 -2.05 -13.93
CA TRP A 77 13.34 -1.63 -15.24
C TRP A 77 13.21 -0.11 -15.43
N SER A 78 13.48 0.66 -14.39
CA SER A 78 13.52 2.13 -14.43
C SER A 78 14.90 2.64 -14.01
N VAL A 79 15.45 3.58 -14.77
CA VAL A 79 16.70 4.28 -14.37
C VAL A 79 16.50 5.29 -13.25
N GLN A 80 15.24 5.62 -12.94
CA GLN A 80 14.87 6.54 -11.87
C GLN A 80 14.64 5.81 -10.52
N SER A 81 14.78 4.48 -10.52
CA SER A 81 14.55 3.64 -9.35
C SER A 81 15.84 2.97 -8.88
N TYR A 82 15.88 2.54 -7.62
CA TYR A 82 17.09 2.05 -6.94
C TYR A 82 17.45 0.57 -7.21
N TYR A 83 16.90 -0.05 -8.25
CA TYR A 83 17.09 -1.49 -8.53
C TYR A 83 18.26 -1.79 -9.49
N ASN A 84 18.69 -0.82 -10.29
CA ASN A 84 19.76 -0.96 -11.27
C ASN A 84 21.22 -0.71 -10.79
N PRO A 85 21.54 -0.21 -9.56
CA PRO A 85 22.93 0.02 -9.16
C PRO A 85 23.88 -1.18 -9.31
N PRO A 86 23.45 -2.44 -9.12
CA PRO A 86 24.30 -3.61 -9.37
C PRO A 86 24.83 -3.72 -10.80
N LEU A 87 24.21 -3.06 -11.79
CA LEU A 87 24.68 -3.03 -13.18
C LEU A 87 25.86 -2.06 -13.40
N LEU A 88 25.98 -1.02 -12.57
CA LEU A 88 26.90 0.09 -12.81
C LEU A 88 28.38 -0.34 -12.91
N PRO A 89 28.92 -1.20 -12.01
CA PRO A 89 30.31 -1.63 -12.13
C PRO A 89 30.60 -2.27 -13.49
N PHE A 90 29.72 -3.16 -13.96
CA PHE A 90 29.88 -3.85 -15.24
C PHE A 90 29.82 -2.88 -16.43
N LEU A 91 28.91 -1.90 -16.40
CA LEU A 91 28.81 -0.88 -17.45
C LEU A 91 30.09 -0.06 -17.56
N PHE A 92 30.63 0.43 -16.43
CA PHE A 92 31.83 1.25 -16.43
C PHE A 92 33.11 0.45 -16.72
N PHE A 93 33.26 -0.76 -16.21
CA PHE A 93 34.41 -1.61 -16.57
C PHE A 93 34.37 -2.02 -18.05
N ALA A 94 33.18 -2.34 -18.58
CA ALA A 94 33.04 -2.62 -20.00
C ALA A 94 33.34 -1.39 -20.87
N LEU A 95 32.98 -0.18 -20.43
CA LEU A 95 33.40 1.06 -21.08
C LEU A 95 34.93 1.20 -21.14
N VAL A 96 35.63 0.87 -20.04
CA VAL A 96 37.11 0.90 -20.02
C VAL A 96 37.70 -0.09 -21.04
N VAL A 97 37.17 -1.31 -21.09
CA VAL A 97 37.59 -2.32 -22.09
C VAL A 97 37.29 -1.85 -23.52
N ALA A 98 36.13 -1.23 -23.74
CA ALA A 98 35.78 -0.66 -25.04
C ALA A 98 36.77 0.43 -25.48
N ILE A 99 37.19 1.30 -24.56
CA ILE A 99 38.22 2.32 -24.83
C ILE A 99 39.56 1.67 -25.19
N ASP A 100 39.98 0.60 -24.50
CA ASP A 100 41.18 -0.16 -24.85
C ASP A 100 41.09 -0.75 -26.27
N TYR A 101 39.96 -1.36 -26.63
CA TYR A 101 39.74 -1.87 -27.99
C TYR A 101 39.80 -0.77 -29.06
N ILE A 102 39.21 0.39 -28.78
CA ILE A 102 39.26 1.54 -29.70
C ILE A 102 40.70 2.07 -29.82
N GLN A 103 41.48 2.10 -28.73
CA GLN A 103 42.89 2.51 -28.78
C GLN A 103 43.72 1.59 -29.68
N ARG A 104 43.45 0.28 -29.70
CA ARG A 104 44.15 -0.69 -30.57
C ARG A 104 43.97 -0.41 -32.06
N LEU A 105 42.88 0.28 -32.46
CA LEU A 105 42.68 0.73 -33.85
C LEU A 105 43.75 1.72 -34.33
N ALA A 106 44.49 2.35 -33.41
CA ALA A 106 45.61 3.22 -33.74
C ALA A 106 46.85 2.48 -34.25
N LYS A 107 46.83 1.14 -34.34
CA LYS A 107 47.92 0.29 -34.90
C LYS A 107 49.31 0.64 -34.35
N GLY A 108 49.42 0.83 -33.03
CA GLY A 108 50.69 1.13 -32.35
C GLY A 108 51.09 2.62 -32.31
N ASN A 109 50.35 3.52 -32.96
CA ASN A 109 50.62 4.95 -32.86
C ASN A 109 50.07 5.54 -31.54
N LEU A 110 50.95 5.72 -30.55
CA LEU A 110 50.60 6.19 -29.21
C LEU A 110 49.88 7.56 -29.21
N LYS A 111 50.30 8.51 -30.04
CA LYS A 111 49.65 9.84 -30.13
C LYS A 111 48.22 9.70 -30.65
N ARG A 112 48.01 8.87 -31.66
CA ARG A 112 46.68 8.60 -32.22
C ARG A 112 45.79 7.84 -31.24
N ALA A 113 46.32 6.83 -30.54
CA ALA A 113 45.61 6.08 -29.51
C ALA A 113 45.10 7.00 -28.38
N ARG A 114 45.98 7.87 -27.86
CA ARG A 114 45.62 8.85 -26.83
C ARG A 114 44.56 9.83 -27.31
N ARG A 115 44.65 10.32 -28.54
CA ARG A 115 43.63 11.20 -29.14
C ARG A 115 42.27 10.51 -29.28
N LEU A 116 42.24 9.25 -29.74
CA LEU A 116 41.00 8.48 -29.84
C LEU A 116 40.35 8.28 -28.47
N ALA A 117 41.12 7.85 -27.48
CA ALA A 117 40.60 7.68 -26.12
C ALA A 117 40.11 8.99 -25.51
N ALA A 118 40.87 10.08 -25.66
CA ALA A 118 40.45 11.40 -25.19
C ALA A 118 39.15 11.85 -25.87
N ALA A 119 39.00 11.60 -27.18
CA ALA A 119 37.77 11.91 -27.91
C ALA A 119 36.58 11.08 -27.41
N VAL A 120 36.78 9.77 -27.21
CA VAL A 120 35.73 8.87 -26.68
C VAL A 120 35.31 9.30 -25.27
N VAL A 121 36.27 9.60 -24.39
CA VAL A 121 36.00 10.08 -23.03
C VAL A 121 35.26 11.41 -23.07
N ALA A 122 35.70 12.36 -23.90
CA ALA A 122 35.05 13.66 -24.04
C ALA A 122 33.61 13.52 -24.56
N LEU A 123 33.38 12.71 -25.59
CA LEU A 123 32.03 12.46 -26.13
C LEU A 123 31.13 11.79 -25.10
N THR A 124 31.65 10.81 -24.37
CA THR A 124 30.89 10.13 -23.30
C THR A 124 30.54 11.09 -22.16
N ALA A 125 31.48 11.96 -21.78
CA ALA A 125 31.24 12.99 -20.77
C ALA A 125 30.17 14.00 -21.23
N VAL A 126 30.22 14.44 -22.49
CA VAL A 126 29.19 15.33 -23.08
C VAL A 126 27.82 14.64 -23.12
N ALA A 127 27.75 13.38 -23.55
CA ALA A 127 26.51 12.62 -23.60
C ALA A 127 25.92 12.41 -22.20
N THR A 128 26.76 12.04 -21.22
CA THR A 128 26.36 11.90 -19.82
C THR A 128 25.89 13.22 -19.23
N ALA A 129 26.59 14.33 -19.49
CA ALA A 129 26.19 15.66 -19.03
C ALA A 129 24.86 16.11 -19.66
N ALA A 130 24.65 15.84 -20.95
CA ALA A 130 23.40 16.14 -21.63
C ALA A 130 22.23 15.32 -21.06
N THR A 131 22.40 14.01 -20.83
CA THR A 131 21.36 13.19 -20.20
C THR A 131 21.12 13.61 -18.75
N TYR A 132 22.17 13.92 -17.99
CA TYR A 132 22.02 14.45 -16.64
C TYR A 132 21.20 15.73 -16.63
N TYR A 133 21.50 16.67 -17.54
CA TYR A 133 20.74 17.92 -17.65
C TYR A 133 19.26 17.69 -17.95
N VAL A 134 18.93 16.71 -18.81
CA VAL A 134 17.54 16.46 -19.22
C VAL A 134 16.74 15.64 -18.20
N ASP A 135 17.32 14.55 -17.68
CA ASP A 135 16.59 13.50 -16.96
C ASP A 135 16.92 13.42 -15.46
N ALA A 136 18.05 13.96 -14.98
CA ALA A 136 18.43 13.82 -13.57
C ALA A 136 17.69 14.82 -12.67
N PRO A 137 17.38 14.48 -11.41
CA PRO A 137 16.78 15.41 -10.45
C PRO A 137 17.83 16.23 -9.65
N GLY A 138 19.12 16.13 -10.01
CA GLY A 138 20.23 16.73 -9.26
C GLY A 138 20.55 18.18 -9.65
N PRO A 139 21.33 18.91 -8.83
CA PRO A 139 21.70 20.30 -9.08
C PRO A 139 22.24 20.55 -10.49
N GLY A 140 21.77 21.62 -11.12
CA GLY A 140 22.17 22.01 -12.48
C GLY A 140 21.45 21.28 -13.60
N SER A 141 20.54 20.34 -13.29
CA SER A 141 19.64 19.78 -14.29
C SER A 141 18.42 20.67 -14.54
N ARG A 142 17.70 20.39 -15.63
CA ARG A 142 16.44 21.05 -16.00
C ARG A 142 15.31 20.73 -15.01
N ALA A 143 15.31 19.53 -14.43
CA ALA A 143 14.28 19.08 -13.49
C ALA A 143 14.61 19.39 -12.03
N PHE A 144 15.75 20.04 -11.77
CA PHE A 144 16.16 20.41 -10.43
C PHE A 144 15.24 21.50 -9.87
N ASP A 145 14.64 21.19 -8.72
CA ASP A 145 13.87 22.15 -7.93
C ASP A 145 14.53 22.31 -6.57
N ALA A 146 15.19 23.46 -6.37
CA ALA A 146 15.85 23.80 -5.12
C ALA A 146 14.88 23.89 -3.94
N ASN A 147 13.59 24.15 -4.20
CA ASN A 147 12.59 24.24 -3.13
C ASN A 147 12.34 22.88 -2.47
N ARG A 148 12.60 21.75 -3.15
CA ARG A 148 12.50 20.40 -2.57
C ARG A 148 13.49 20.14 -1.43
N PHE A 149 14.54 20.94 -1.34
CA PHE A 149 15.58 20.83 -0.30
C PHE A 149 15.41 21.86 0.81
N ARG A 150 14.38 22.71 0.73
CA ARG A 150 14.04 23.64 1.80
C ARG A 150 13.10 22.95 2.78
N VAL A 151 13.29 23.25 4.07
CA VAL A 151 12.31 22.86 5.08
C VAL A 151 11.02 23.62 4.78
N SER A 152 9.93 22.88 4.57
CA SER A 152 8.60 23.44 4.34
C SER A 152 7.86 23.63 5.65
N ALA A 153 6.84 24.48 5.67
CA ALA A 153 5.95 24.64 6.84
C ALA A 153 5.36 23.29 7.28
N LYS A 154 5.04 22.41 6.30
CA LYS A 154 4.60 21.04 6.55
C LYS A 154 5.66 20.21 7.30
N ALA A 155 6.92 20.30 6.90
CA ALA A 155 8.01 19.60 7.59
C ALA A 155 8.25 20.17 9.00
N GLU A 156 8.18 21.49 9.18
CA GLU A 156 8.26 22.14 10.51
C GLU A 156 7.15 21.64 11.43
N ALA A 157 5.89 21.62 10.96
CA ALA A 157 4.76 21.07 11.70
C ALA A 157 4.98 19.61 12.13
N ALA A 158 5.56 18.78 11.25
CA ALA A 158 5.91 17.40 11.60
C ALA A 158 6.95 17.34 12.73
N TYR A 159 8.00 18.17 12.68
CA TYR A 159 9.02 18.24 13.74
C TYR A 159 8.44 18.72 15.07
N GLU A 160 7.58 19.75 15.05
CA GLU A 160 6.90 20.26 16.25
C GLU A 160 6.05 19.18 16.94
N LEU A 161 5.38 18.33 16.18
CA LEU A 161 4.62 17.20 16.73
C LEU A 161 5.55 16.08 17.22
N MET A 162 6.65 15.79 16.51
CA MET A 162 7.63 14.78 16.93
C MET A 162 8.29 15.13 18.26
N ASP A 163 8.58 16.41 18.51
CA ASP A 163 9.19 16.91 19.75
C ASP A 163 8.27 16.76 20.98
N GLN A 164 6.96 16.62 20.77
CA GLN A 164 5.99 16.39 21.84
C GLN A 164 5.91 14.93 22.29
N ILE A 165 6.52 14.00 21.54
CA ILE A 165 6.47 12.57 21.84
C ILE A 165 7.57 12.24 22.87
N PRO A 166 7.24 11.70 24.06
CA PRO A 166 8.26 11.36 25.07
C PRO A 166 9.31 10.39 24.50
N ALA A 167 10.60 10.59 24.79
CA ALA A 167 11.71 9.88 24.15
C ALA A 167 11.61 8.33 24.22
N ASP A 168 11.12 7.80 25.34
CA ASP A 168 11.01 6.35 25.57
C ASP A 168 9.68 5.75 25.06
N SER A 169 8.78 6.57 24.51
CA SER A 169 7.50 6.08 23.98
C SER A 169 7.65 5.45 22.61
N SER A 170 6.90 4.36 22.40
CA SER A 170 6.74 3.75 21.09
C SER A 170 5.94 4.64 20.14
N VAL A 171 6.39 4.74 18.89
CA VAL A 171 5.77 5.58 17.87
C VAL A 171 5.58 4.82 16.57
N SER A 172 4.40 4.98 15.95
CA SER A 172 4.15 4.56 14.57
C SER A 172 3.96 5.78 13.67
N THR A 173 4.58 5.79 12.49
CA THR A 173 4.43 6.90 11.54
C THR A 173 4.68 6.49 10.08
N ILE A 174 4.46 7.42 9.16
CA ILE A 174 4.63 7.24 7.72
C ILE A 174 6.10 7.22 7.30
N TRP A 175 6.38 6.63 6.14
CA TRP A 175 7.75 6.46 5.61
C TRP A 175 8.61 7.73 5.55
N PRO A 176 8.09 8.91 5.16
CA PRO A 176 8.90 10.12 5.14
C PRO A 176 9.36 10.59 6.52
N LEU A 177 8.62 10.25 7.60
CA LEU A 177 8.90 10.72 8.95
C LEU A 177 9.67 9.69 9.80
N ILE A 178 9.52 8.40 9.49
CA ILE A 178 10.07 7.32 10.32
C ILE A 178 11.61 7.38 10.46
N SER A 179 12.32 7.81 9.41
CA SER A 179 13.78 7.95 9.43
C SER A 179 14.26 8.96 10.47
N HIS A 180 13.49 10.03 10.71
CA HIS A 180 13.79 11.09 11.67
C HIS A 180 13.63 10.63 13.13
N LEU A 181 12.85 9.58 13.36
CA LEU A 181 12.59 9.00 14.68
C LEU A 181 13.42 7.73 14.95
N SER A 182 14.38 7.39 14.07
CA SER A 182 15.21 6.17 14.14
C SER A 182 16.14 6.07 15.37
N HIS A 183 16.22 7.13 16.18
CA HIS A 183 16.89 7.13 17.47
C HIS A 183 16.09 6.43 18.59
N ARG A 184 14.82 6.08 18.35
CA ARG A 184 13.94 5.40 19.31
C ARG A 184 14.09 3.88 19.25
N GLN A 185 13.98 3.21 20.40
CA GLN A 185 14.02 1.75 20.48
C GLN A 185 12.79 1.08 19.85
N GLN A 186 11.61 1.68 20.00
CA GLN A 186 10.35 1.16 19.51
C GLN A 186 9.75 2.13 18.48
N ILE A 187 10.09 1.90 17.22
CA ILE A 187 9.60 2.68 16.09
C ILE A 187 9.01 1.77 15.02
N TYR A 188 7.85 2.15 14.54
CA TYR A 188 7.05 1.35 13.63
C TYR A 188 6.63 2.19 12.42
N THR A 189 6.54 1.56 11.26
CA THR A 189 5.81 2.17 10.15
C THR A 189 4.31 2.05 10.44
N VAL A 190 3.47 2.86 9.80
CA VAL A 190 2.01 2.69 9.85
C VAL A 190 1.55 1.30 9.37
N LEU A 191 2.39 0.59 8.62
CA LEU A 191 2.14 -0.78 8.15
C LEU A 191 2.67 -1.84 9.12
N ALA A 192 3.56 -1.48 10.04
CA ALA A 192 4.12 -2.39 11.01
C ALA A 192 3.08 -2.67 12.12
N ARG A 193 3.05 -3.92 12.57
CA ARG A 193 2.03 -4.44 13.49
C ARG A 193 2.73 -5.09 14.69
N PRO A 194 3.26 -4.29 15.62
CA PRO A 194 3.87 -4.83 16.83
C PRO A 194 2.84 -5.57 17.69
N THR A 195 3.33 -6.52 18.48
CA THR A 195 2.50 -7.26 19.46
C THR A 195 1.84 -6.33 20.46
N GLU A 196 2.55 -5.28 20.89
CA GLU A 196 2.01 -4.21 21.72
C GLU A 196 1.70 -3.00 20.84
N PRO A 197 0.50 -2.40 20.93
CA PRO A 197 0.16 -1.23 20.15
C PRO A 197 1.11 -0.07 20.47
N PRO A 198 1.56 0.71 19.46
CA PRO A 198 2.35 1.91 19.69
C PRO A 198 1.63 2.89 20.63
N ALA A 199 2.35 3.52 21.55
CA ALA A 199 1.78 4.52 22.45
C ALA A 199 1.31 5.76 21.68
N TYR A 200 2.03 6.13 20.61
CA TYR A 200 1.73 7.27 19.76
C TYR A 200 1.68 6.89 18.28
N ARG A 201 0.84 7.58 17.53
CA ARG A 201 0.78 7.57 16.07
C ARG A 201 0.94 8.99 15.54
N LEU A 202 1.84 9.19 14.60
CA LEU A 202 1.96 10.44 13.86
C LEU A 202 1.52 10.20 12.43
N VAL A 203 0.36 10.76 12.07
CA VAL A 203 -0.36 10.50 10.82
C VAL A 203 -0.57 11.80 10.03
N GLU A 204 -0.64 11.69 8.71
CA GLU A 204 -1.01 12.74 7.74
C GLU A 204 -2.45 12.53 7.24
N GLU A 205 -3.33 13.52 7.35
CA GLU A 205 -4.76 13.36 7.05
C GLU A 205 -5.07 13.05 5.58
N MET A 206 -4.29 13.61 4.66
CA MET A 206 -4.45 13.44 3.21
C MET A 206 -3.08 13.32 2.55
N PRO A 207 -2.46 12.14 2.60
CA PRO A 207 -1.20 11.96 1.93
C PRO A 207 -1.41 12.09 0.41
N GLY A 208 -0.56 12.89 -0.25
CA GLY A 208 -0.55 13.00 -1.71
C GLY A 208 -0.20 11.67 -2.37
N SER A 209 0.02 11.63 -3.70
CA SER A 209 0.30 10.39 -4.45
C SER A 209 1.48 9.53 -3.94
N GLU A 210 2.36 10.07 -3.10
CA GLU A 210 3.49 9.36 -2.48
C GLU A 210 3.17 8.71 -1.12
N GLY A 211 2.02 9.01 -0.52
CA GLY A 211 1.46 8.24 0.57
C GLY A 211 0.05 7.83 0.19
N ALA A 212 -0.17 6.55 -0.06
CA ALA A 212 -1.53 6.05 -0.18
C ALA A 212 -2.30 6.38 1.13
N PRO A 213 -3.61 6.68 1.06
CA PRO A 213 -4.43 7.13 2.19
C PRO A 213 -4.06 6.31 3.42
N ILE A 214 -3.65 7.00 4.48
CA ILE A 214 -3.09 6.38 5.68
C ILE A 214 -3.98 5.22 6.11
N TYR A 215 -3.36 4.05 6.29
CA TYR A 215 -4.03 2.77 6.51
C TYR A 215 -4.05 2.42 8.01
N PRO A 216 -4.97 2.93 8.85
CA PRO A 216 -5.20 2.36 10.16
C PRO A 216 -6.10 1.12 10.12
N PHE A 217 -6.72 0.82 8.97
CA PHE A 217 -7.81 -0.16 8.91
C PHE A 217 -7.38 -1.55 8.50
N ALA A 218 -6.39 -1.69 7.61
CA ALA A 218 -5.86 -3.00 7.23
C ALA A 218 -5.39 -3.74 8.50
N ALA A 219 -6.03 -4.82 8.91
CA ALA A 219 -5.57 -5.79 9.91
C ALA A 219 -4.70 -6.88 9.25
N PRO A 220 -3.81 -7.55 10.00
CA PRO A 220 -2.89 -8.54 9.44
C PRO A 220 -3.62 -9.72 8.80
N ASP A 221 -2.81 -10.60 8.21
CA ASP A 221 -3.19 -11.94 7.76
C ASP A 221 -3.52 -12.84 8.96
N GLY A 222 -4.55 -12.44 9.71
CA GLY A 222 -4.91 -12.95 11.02
C GLY A 222 -5.72 -11.86 11.73
N SER A 223 -6.83 -12.25 12.35
CA SER A 223 -7.77 -11.38 13.06
C SER A 223 -7.08 -10.23 13.80
N PRO A 224 -7.66 -9.03 13.89
CA PRO A 224 -7.65 -8.38 15.18
C PRO A 224 -8.79 -8.97 16.01
N THR A 225 -8.46 -9.58 17.14
CA THR A 225 -9.40 -9.73 18.26
C THR A 225 -9.52 -8.42 19.05
N VAL A 226 -8.80 -7.36 18.65
CA VAL A 226 -8.67 -6.10 19.41
C VAL A 226 -8.51 -4.91 18.46
N TYR A 227 -9.40 -3.94 18.56
CA TYR A 227 -9.26 -2.59 17.97
C TYR A 227 -8.51 -1.68 18.94
N ASN A 228 -7.57 -0.87 18.44
CA ASN A 228 -6.86 0.09 19.27
C ASN A 228 -7.35 1.49 18.96
N GLU A 229 -8.02 2.12 19.92
CA GLU A 229 -8.57 3.47 19.78
C GLU A 229 -7.50 4.50 20.14
N TYR A 230 -7.26 5.43 19.21
CA TYR A 230 -6.32 6.53 19.39
C TYR A 230 -7.08 7.85 19.41
N GLY A 231 -6.74 8.70 20.37
CA GLY A 231 -7.29 10.04 20.50
C GLY A 231 -6.28 11.05 20.02
N VAL A 232 -6.73 12.06 19.27
CA VAL A 232 -5.88 13.17 18.82
C VAL A 232 -5.45 13.98 20.04
N VAL A 233 -4.13 14.13 20.23
CA VAL A 233 -3.55 14.92 21.33
C VAL A 233 -2.91 16.22 20.85
N ALA A 234 -2.53 16.29 19.58
CA ALA A 234 -2.09 17.51 18.91
C ALA A 234 -2.31 17.39 17.40
N ALA A 235 -2.43 18.53 16.72
CA ALA A 235 -2.52 18.60 15.27
C ALA A 235 -1.79 19.85 14.78
N ALA A 236 -1.10 19.74 13.65
CA ALA A 236 -0.37 20.83 13.02
C ALA A 236 -0.32 20.60 11.50
N ASP A 237 -0.76 21.60 10.73
CA ASP A 237 -0.89 21.52 9.27
C ASP A 237 -1.66 20.24 8.83
N ALA A 238 -1.06 19.39 7.99
CA ALA A 238 -1.67 18.15 7.52
C ALA A 238 -1.48 16.96 8.49
N TYR A 239 -0.85 17.17 9.65
CA TYR A 239 -0.46 16.10 10.57
C TYR A 239 -1.29 16.10 11.86
N ARG A 240 -1.58 14.90 12.36
CA ARG A 240 -2.13 14.64 13.68
C ARG A 240 -1.19 13.74 14.48
N LEU A 241 -0.98 14.11 15.74
CA LEU A 241 -0.39 13.25 16.74
C LEU A 241 -1.52 12.63 17.56
N GLU A 242 -1.58 11.31 17.57
CA GLU A 242 -2.60 10.54 18.25
C GLU A 242 -1.95 9.70 19.34
N LYS A 243 -2.62 9.58 20.49
CA LYS A 243 -2.17 8.76 21.62
C LYS A 243 -3.15 7.63 21.84
N LEU A 244 -2.63 6.43 22.07
CA LEU A 244 -3.43 5.27 22.44
C LEU A 244 -4.27 5.59 23.68
N GLN A 245 -5.59 5.47 23.56
CA GLN A 245 -6.53 5.68 24.66
C GLN A 245 -6.86 4.36 25.33
N ARG A 246 -7.24 3.37 24.53
CA ARG A 246 -7.60 2.03 24.99
C ARG A 246 -7.53 1.01 23.85
N SER A 247 -7.53 -0.25 24.26
CA SER A 247 -7.65 -1.42 23.39
C SER A 247 -9.02 -2.06 23.65
N VAL A 248 -9.81 -2.19 22.60
CA VAL A 248 -11.21 -2.65 22.62
C VAL A 248 -11.24 -4.06 22.02
N PRO A 249 -11.53 -5.11 22.81
CA PRO A 249 -11.73 -6.45 22.27
C PRO A 249 -12.88 -6.48 21.26
N MET A 250 -12.66 -7.19 20.17
CA MET A 250 -13.67 -7.45 19.16
C MET A 250 -14.21 -8.86 19.35
N GLU A 251 -15.53 -8.99 19.33
CA GLU A 251 -16.22 -10.25 19.30
C GLU A 251 -16.04 -10.88 17.91
N PRO A 252 -15.41 -12.07 17.82
CA PRO A 252 -15.23 -12.75 16.55
C PRO A 252 -16.57 -13.33 16.09
N LEU A 253 -16.86 -13.18 14.80
CA LEU A 253 -18.00 -13.84 14.19
C LEU A 253 -17.57 -15.20 13.62
N PRO A 254 -18.47 -16.20 13.62
CA PRO A 254 -18.20 -17.48 12.98
C PRO A 254 -17.81 -17.25 11.52
N GLN A 255 -16.62 -17.69 11.13
CA GLN A 255 -16.25 -17.61 9.73
C GLN A 255 -16.95 -18.74 8.97
N PRO A 256 -17.50 -18.45 7.77
CA PRO A 256 -18.00 -19.50 6.92
C PRO A 256 -16.86 -20.44 6.51
N ASP A 257 -17.00 -21.72 6.87
CA ASP A 257 -16.18 -22.80 6.31
C ASP A 257 -16.40 -22.83 4.78
N PRO A 258 -15.37 -23.15 4.00
CA PRO A 258 -15.06 -22.52 2.72
C PRO A 258 -16.25 -22.29 1.80
N GLN A 259 -16.50 -21.03 1.45
CA GLN A 259 -17.44 -20.60 0.41
C GLN A 259 -16.76 -19.57 -0.51
N PRO A 260 -17.13 -19.47 -1.80
CA PRO A 260 -16.50 -18.57 -2.76
C PRO A 260 -17.01 -17.11 -2.60
N VAL A 261 -17.11 -16.61 -1.37
CA VAL A 261 -17.53 -15.22 -1.10
C VAL A 261 -16.32 -14.29 -1.15
N PRO A 262 -16.40 -13.14 -1.84
CA PRO A 262 -15.25 -12.24 -1.98
C PRO A 262 -14.91 -11.51 -0.67
N LEU A 263 -15.91 -11.26 0.18
CA LEU A 263 -15.81 -10.52 1.43
C LEU A 263 -16.63 -11.22 2.53
N SER A 264 -16.13 -11.21 3.76
CA SER A 264 -16.84 -11.73 4.95
C SER A 264 -16.67 -10.76 6.12
N LEU A 265 -17.54 -10.87 7.12
CA LEU A 265 -17.43 -10.10 8.36
C LEU A 265 -16.76 -10.97 9.45
N ASP A 266 -15.59 -10.53 9.91
CA ASP A 266 -14.70 -11.26 10.83
C ASP A 266 -15.05 -11.06 12.32
N GLY A 267 -15.63 -9.91 12.65
CA GLY A 267 -15.93 -9.55 14.03
C GLY A 267 -16.37 -8.10 14.20
N TYR A 268 -16.76 -7.75 15.42
CA TYR A 268 -17.29 -6.43 15.74
C TYR A 268 -16.99 -5.99 17.19
N ALA A 269 -17.12 -4.70 17.49
CA ALA A 269 -17.08 -4.17 18.85
C ALA A 269 -17.88 -2.86 18.99
N TRP A 270 -18.61 -2.71 20.09
CA TRP A 270 -19.21 -1.44 20.48
C TRP A 270 -18.17 -0.54 21.16
N LEU A 271 -17.79 0.57 20.52
CA LEU A 271 -16.75 1.42 21.07
C LEU A 271 -17.24 2.21 22.28
N ASP A 272 -18.50 2.66 22.27
CA ASP A 272 -19.03 3.53 23.32
C ASP A 272 -19.67 2.76 24.49
N SER A 273 -19.67 1.42 24.45
CA SER A 273 -20.17 0.60 25.56
C SER A 273 -19.16 0.51 26.71
N ALA A 274 -19.67 0.53 27.95
CA ALA A 274 -18.87 0.28 29.15
C ALA A 274 -18.44 -1.19 29.27
N ASP A 275 -19.29 -2.11 28.79
CA ASP A 275 -18.99 -3.53 28.62
C ASP A 275 -19.07 -3.85 27.12
N THR A 276 -17.91 -4.08 26.50
CA THR A 276 -17.80 -4.35 25.06
C THR A 276 -18.46 -5.67 24.66
N ALA A 277 -18.82 -6.53 25.63
CA ALA A 277 -19.54 -7.78 25.41
C ALA A 277 -21.07 -7.65 25.61
N GLN A 278 -21.57 -6.47 25.97
CA GLN A 278 -23.01 -6.22 26.13
C GLN A 278 -23.55 -5.22 25.11
N PRO A 279 -24.82 -5.38 24.69
CA PRO A 279 -25.47 -4.41 23.84
C PRO A 279 -25.50 -3.04 24.51
N PRO A 280 -25.26 -1.94 23.78
CA PRO A 280 -25.40 -0.60 24.35
C PRO A 280 -26.85 -0.31 24.73
N ALA A 281 -27.05 0.46 25.80
CA ALA A 281 -28.33 1.07 26.15
C ALA A 281 -28.29 2.56 25.80
N LEU A 282 -29.15 3.01 24.89
CA LEU A 282 -29.18 4.36 24.34
C LEU A 282 -30.57 4.99 24.47
N ALA A 283 -30.66 6.25 24.84
CA ALA A 283 -31.90 7.01 24.74
C ALA A 283 -32.20 7.38 23.28
N ALA A 284 -33.48 7.60 22.95
CA ALA A 284 -33.86 8.12 21.64
C ALA A 284 -33.14 9.46 21.35
N GLY A 285 -32.62 9.62 20.13
CA GLY A 285 -31.80 10.77 19.73
C GLY A 285 -30.31 10.65 20.05
N GLN A 286 -29.86 9.59 20.74
CA GLN A 286 -28.44 9.35 20.98
C GLN A 286 -27.76 8.60 19.81
N SER A 287 -26.43 8.60 19.84
CA SER A 287 -25.60 7.88 18.89
C SER A 287 -24.60 6.95 19.57
N THR A 288 -24.15 5.94 18.82
CA THR A 288 -23.09 5.01 19.23
C THR A 288 -22.23 4.64 18.04
N ARG A 289 -20.98 4.24 18.30
CA ARG A 289 -20.03 3.77 17.29
C ARG A 289 -19.87 2.25 17.37
N LEU A 290 -20.04 1.62 16.21
CA LEU A 290 -19.80 0.20 16.00
C LEU A 290 -18.55 0.02 15.14
N MET A 291 -17.56 -0.71 15.64
CA MET A 291 -16.40 -1.14 14.87
C MET A 291 -16.67 -2.50 14.25
N LEU A 292 -16.45 -2.64 12.95
CA LEU A 292 -16.58 -3.87 12.17
C LEU A 292 -15.20 -4.27 11.64
N ALA A 293 -14.95 -5.58 11.51
CA ALA A 293 -13.75 -6.11 10.87
C ALA A 293 -14.15 -6.91 9.62
N TRP A 294 -13.81 -6.43 8.44
CA TRP A 294 -14.14 -7.05 7.16
C TRP A 294 -12.96 -7.86 6.62
N ARG A 295 -13.13 -9.17 6.44
CA ARG A 295 -12.09 -10.07 5.94
C ARG A 295 -12.25 -10.32 4.45
N ARG A 296 -11.13 -10.25 3.73
CA ARG A 296 -11.08 -10.72 2.35
C ARG A 296 -10.94 -12.24 2.31
N THR A 297 -11.93 -12.90 1.71
CA THR A 297 -11.98 -14.36 1.53
C THR A 297 -11.87 -14.78 0.07
N GLY A 298 -12.04 -13.86 -0.88
CA GLY A 298 -11.86 -14.07 -2.31
C GLY A 298 -11.35 -12.82 -3.02
N THR A 299 -11.39 -12.81 -4.36
CA THR A 299 -10.95 -11.67 -5.17
C THR A 299 -11.89 -10.48 -5.01
N LEU A 300 -11.35 -9.29 -4.77
CA LEU A 300 -12.09 -8.02 -4.69
C LEU A 300 -11.86 -7.16 -5.95
N ASP A 301 -12.39 -7.58 -7.09
CA ASP A 301 -12.29 -6.86 -8.38
C ASP A 301 -13.39 -5.80 -8.59
N ARG A 302 -14.35 -5.72 -7.67
CA ARG A 302 -15.48 -4.79 -7.66
C ARG A 302 -15.49 -3.93 -6.40
N ARG A 303 -16.23 -2.83 -6.44
CA ARG A 303 -16.45 -1.94 -5.28
C ARG A 303 -17.68 -2.40 -4.52
N TYR A 304 -17.53 -2.74 -3.25
CA TYR A 304 -18.62 -3.10 -2.36
C TYR A 304 -18.87 -2.01 -1.34
N VAL A 305 -20.14 -1.70 -1.10
CA VAL A 305 -20.59 -0.85 0.00
C VAL A 305 -21.01 -1.77 1.14
N VAL A 306 -20.50 -1.50 2.34
CA VAL A 306 -20.89 -2.19 3.57
C VAL A 306 -21.93 -1.35 4.30
N PHE A 307 -22.84 -2.01 4.99
CA PHE A 307 -23.92 -1.33 5.69
C PHE A 307 -24.28 -2.01 6.99
N ILE A 308 -24.98 -1.27 7.84
CA ILE A 308 -25.70 -1.79 9.00
C ILE A 308 -27.15 -1.34 8.96
N HIS A 309 -28.04 -2.20 9.44
CA HIS A 309 -29.45 -1.90 9.71
C HIS A 309 -29.75 -2.16 11.19
N VAL A 310 -30.43 -1.21 11.83
CA VAL A 310 -31.05 -1.41 13.13
C VAL A 310 -32.51 -1.75 12.88
N LEU A 311 -32.91 -2.98 13.21
CA LEU A 311 -34.23 -3.52 12.92
C LEU A 311 -35.09 -3.58 14.17
N ASP A 312 -36.34 -3.16 14.03
CA ASP A 312 -37.39 -3.37 15.03
C ASP A 312 -37.88 -4.83 14.93
N PRO A 313 -37.80 -5.64 16.00
CA PRO A 313 -38.21 -7.04 15.96
C PRO A 313 -39.73 -7.23 15.96
N VAL A 314 -40.51 -6.19 16.27
CA VAL A 314 -41.98 -6.25 16.39
C VAL A 314 -42.66 -5.57 15.21
N ARG A 315 -42.15 -4.41 14.77
CA ARG A 315 -42.73 -3.68 13.65
C ARG A 315 -42.28 -4.29 12.33
N GLN A 316 -43.26 -4.49 11.44
CA GLN A 316 -43.03 -4.94 10.08
C GLN A 316 -43.32 -3.82 9.08
N GLN A 317 -42.58 -3.82 7.98
CA GLN A 317 -42.87 -3.06 6.78
C GLN A 317 -44.07 -3.65 6.04
N ALA A 318 -44.58 -2.93 5.05
CA ALA A 318 -45.77 -3.31 4.30
C ALA A 318 -45.62 -4.64 3.51
N ASP A 319 -44.38 -5.04 3.23
CA ASP A 319 -44.01 -6.29 2.57
C ASP A 319 -43.73 -7.45 3.54
N GLY A 320 -43.88 -7.21 4.86
CA GLY A 320 -43.67 -8.20 5.92
C GLY A 320 -42.24 -8.29 6.44
N ALA A 321 -41.29 -7.52 5.90
CA ALA A 321 -39.92 -7.46 6.42
C ALA A 321 -39.86 -6.67 7.75
N PRO A 322 -38.88 -6.91 8.64
CA PRO A 322 -38.69 -6.09 9.84
C PRO A 322 -38.48 -4.61 9.50
N ALA A 323 -39.04 -3.72 10.29
CA ALA A 323 -38.90 -2.27 10.08
C ALA A 323 -37.48 -1.80 10.39
N ILE A 324 -36.84 -1.15 9.43
CA ILE A 324 -35.56 -0.46 9.62
C ILE A 324 -35.82 0.83 10.40
N VAL A 325 -35.23 0.94 11.58
CA VAL A 325 -35.25 2.14 12.43
C VAL A 325 -34.21 3.15 11.95
N THR A 326 -33.00 2.66 11.71
CA THR A 326 -31.89 3.46 11.21
C THR A 326 -30.92 2.58 10.43
N GLN A 327 -30.12 3.19 9.57
CA GLN A 327 -29.12 2.52 8.75
C GLN A 327 -27.93 3.44 8.51
N SER A 328 -26.76 2.83 8.26
CA SER A 328 -25.55 3.53 7.83
C SER A 328 -24.85 2.68 6.78
N ASP A 329 -24.44 3.28 5.66
CA ASP A 329 -23.73 2.59 4.59
C ASP A 329 -22.61 3.44 3.99
N HIS A 330 -21.48 2.79 3.70
CA HIS A 330 -20.34 3.39 3.01
C HIS A 330 -19.39 2.30 2.52
N GLU A 331 -18.42 2.65 1.68
CA GLU A 331 -17.33 1.72 1.39
C GLU A 331 -16.45 1.52 2.63
N PRO A 332 -15.83 0.35 2.83
CA PRO A 332 -15.07 0.05 4.03
C PRO A 332 -14.02 1.12 4.42
N GLY A 333 -13.66 1.15 5.71
CA GLY A 333 -12.70 2.11 6.24
C GLY A 333 -13.31 3.51 6.37
N GLY A 334 -14.59 3.61 6.74
CA GLY A 334 -15.30 4.88 6.91
C GLY A 334 -15.52 5.64 5.61
N GLY A 335 -15.71 4.94 4.49
CA GLY A 335 -15.88 5.52 3.15
C GLY A 335 -14.58 5.83 2.41
N LEU A 336 -13.43 5.61 3.04
CA LEU A 336 -12.12 6.04 2.51
C LEU A 336 -11.30 4.90 1.90
N TYR A 337 -11.75 3.64 1.98
CA TYR A 337 -10.96 2.50 1.55
C TYR A 337 -11.72 1.50 0.65
N PRO A 338 -11.88 1.83 -0.65
CA PRO A 338 -12.56 0.99 -1.63
C PRO A 338 -12.01 -0.46 -1.66
N THR A 339 -12.89 -1.45 -1.78
CA THR A 339 -12.52 -2.88 -1.77
C THR A 339 -11.53 -3.26 -2.88
N THR A 340 -11.56 -2.60 -4.02
CA THR A 340 -10.58 -2.83 -5.11
C THR A 340 -9.15 -2.45 -4.73
N PHE A 341 -8.97 -1.56 -3.74
CA PHE A 341 -7.63 -1.21 -3.26
C PHE A 341 -7.02 -2.31 -2.38
N TRP A 342 -7.81 -3.30 -1.97
CA TRP A 342 -7.34 -4.42 -1.17
C TRP A 342 -6.61 -5.46 -2.03
N GLU A 343 -6.76 -5.42 -3.35
CA GLU A 343 -5.98 -6.23 -4.29
C GLU A 343 -4.61 -5.60 -4.64
N SER A 344 -4.38 -4.37 -4.17
CA SER A 344 -3.16 -3.62 -4.46
C SER A 344 -1.98 -4.05 -3.55
N TRP A 345 -0.92 -3.23 -3.53
CA TRP A 345 0.35 -3.57 -2.87
C TRP A 345 0.25 -3.72 -1.34
N THR A 346 -0.82 -3.25 -0.69
CA THR A 346 -1.08 -3.43 0.74
C THR A 346 -1.69 -4.78 1.09
N TYR A 347 -2.43 -5.39 0.14
CA TYR A 347 -3.03 -6.72 0.22
C TYR A 347 -3.57 -7.14 1.61
N PRO A 348 -4.39 -6.32 2.28
CA PRO A 348 -4.82 -6.60 3.65
C PRO A 348 -5.67 -7.87 3.72
N GLY A 349 -5.47 -8.67 4.78
CA GLY A 349 -6.35 -9.80 5.09
C GLY A 349 -7.69 -9.34 5.67
N VAL A 350 -7.68 -8.30 6.51
CA VAL A 350 -8.85 -7.74 7.18
C VAL A 350 -8.82 -6.20 7.09
N VAL A 351 -9.96 -5.52 7.12
CA VAL A 351 -10.08 -4.06 7.22
C VAL A 351 -11.09 -3.67 8.28
N LEU A 352 -10.69 -2.80 9.18
CA LEU A 352 -11.53 -2.23 10.22
C LEU A 352 -12.39 -1.10 9.66
N ASP A 353 -13.65 -1.04 10.07
CA ASP A 353 -14.62 -0.09 9.56
C ASP A 353 -15.47 0.43 10.72
N GLN A 354 -15.53 1.75 10.88
CA GLN A 354 -16.34 2.36 11.93
C GLN A 354 -17.68 2.82 11.35
N GLN A 355 -18.77 2.28 11.87
CA GLN A 355 -20.15 2.69 11.59
C GLN A 355 -20.66 3.59 12.70
N GLN A 356 -21.38 4.65 12.34
CA GLN A 356 -22.09 5.52 13.28
C GLN A 356 -23.58 5.16 13.24
N ILE A 357 -24.14 4.83 14.40
CA ILE A 357 -25.55 4.53 14.56
C ILE A 357 -26.19 5.70 15.27
N GLU A 358 -27.16 6.35 14.64
CA GLU A 358 -27.95 7.44 15.21
C GLU A 358 -29.38 6.97 15.40
N ILE A 359 -29.85 6.99 16.65
CA ILE A 359 -31.18 6.54 17.03
C ILE A 359 -32.17 7.69 16.81
N PRO A 360 -33.22 7.53 15.98
CA PRO A 360 -34.23 8.55 15.80
C PRO A 360 -34.89 8.95 17.13
N PRO A 361 -35.20 10.25 17.35
CA PRO A 361 -35.74 10.75 18.61
C PRO A 361 -37.16 10.26 18.94
N ASP A 362 -37.87 9.70 17.97
CA ASP A 362 -39.20 9.10 18.09
C ASP A 362 -39.17 7.57 18.17
N SER A 363 -37.98 6.98 18.30
CA SER A 363 -37.82 5.53 18.45
C SER A 363 -38.45 5.05 19.76
N PRO A 364 -39.36 4.06 19.72
CA PRO A 364 -39.90 3.47 20.94
C PRO A 364 -38.81 2.81 21.79
N PRO A 365 -39.00 2.74 23.11
CA PRO A 365 -38.14 1.94 23.96
C PRO A 365 -38.30 0.45 23.64
N GLY A 366 -37.20 -0.30 23.67
CA GLY A 366 -37.20 -1.73 23.39
C GLY A 366 -35.85 -2.27 22.94
N MET A 367 -35.82 -3.57 22.65
CA MET A 367 -34.65 -4.25 22.09
C MET A 367 -34.71 -4.21 20.56
N TYR A 368 -33.60 -3.87 19.93
CA TYR A 368 -33.43 -3.77 18.49
C TYR A 368 -32.27 -4.65 18.04
N ALA A 369 -32.43 -5.33 16.91
CA ALA A 369 -31.37 -6.19 16.36
C ALA A 369 -30.55 -5.40 15.34
N VAL A 370 -29.22 -5.48 15.43
CA VAL A 370 -28.30 -4.84 14.49
C VAL A 370 -27.77 -5.89 13.52
N TRP A 371 -27.91 -5.62 12.23
CA TRP A 371 -27.49 -6.51 11.16
C TRP A 371 -26.54 -5.79 10.21
N ALA A 372 -25.44 -6.43 9.86
CA ALA A 372 -24.51 -5.93 8.86
C ALA A 372 -24.68 -6.67 7.52
N GLY A 373 -24.38 -5.98 6.43
CA GLY A 373 -24.40 -6.56 5.09
C GLY A 373 -23.46 -5.84 4.15
N ALA A 374 -23.39 -6.32 2.91
CA ALA A 374 -22.69 -5.64 1.83
C ALA A 374 -23.43 -5.79 0.50
N TYR A 375 -23.22 -4.84 -0.40
CA TYR A 375 -23.79 -4.87 -1.75
C TYR A 375 -22.78 -4.38 -2.79
N ASP A 376 -22.93 -4.84 -4.02
CA ASP A 376 -22.16 -4.34 -5.17
C ASP A 376 -22.59 -2.90 -5.47
N LYS A 377 -21.62 -1.97 -5.46
CA LYS A 377 -21.87 -0.53 -5.62
C LYS A 377 -22.48 -0.17 -6.97
N GLU A 378 -22.22 -0.94 -8.02
CA GLU A 378 -22.72 -0.69 -9.37
C GLU A 378 -24.12 -1.27 -9.59
N THR A 379 -24.37 -2.49 -9.11
CA THR A 379 -25.66 -3.17 -9.34
C THR A 379 -26.69 -2.92 -8.24
N GLY A 380 -26.25 -2.59 -7.02
CA GLY A 380 -27.09 -2.50 -5.83
C GLY A 380 -27.50 -3.87 -5.27
N GLU A 381 -27.01 -4.97 -5.84
CA GLU A 381 -27.34 -6.32 -5.39
C GLU A 381 -26.53 -6.68 -4.14
N ARG A 382 -27.20 -7.26 -3.14
CA ARG A 382 -26.54 -7.74 -1.92
C ARG A 382 -25.65 -8.95 -2.24
N ILE A 383 -24.50 -9.01 -1.59
CA ILE A 383 -23.59 -10.16 -1.67
C ILE A 383 -23.78 -11.09 -0.47
N GLU A 384 -23.41 -12.34 -0.66
CA GLU A 384 -23.36 -13.34 0.40
C GLU A 384 -22.14 -13.11 1.30
N LEU A 385 -22.34 -13.21 2.62
CA LEU A 385 -21.30 -12.98 3.63
C LEU A 385 -21.01 -14.22 4.50
N GLY A 386 -21.99 -15.10 4.71
CA GLY A 386 -21.90 -16.29 5.59
C GLY A 386 -22.21 -17.63 4.91
N GLY A 387 -22.71 -17.61 3.67
CA GLY A 387 -23.07 -18.82 2.92
C GLY A 387 -24.19 -18.55 1.91
N PRO A 388 -24.63 -19.58 1.16
CA PRO A 388 -25.66 -19.44 0.13
C PRO A 388 -26.95 -18.81 0.68
N GLY A 389 -27.33 -17.65 0.13
CA GLY A 389 -28.50 -16.87 0.54
C GLY A 389 -28.33 -16.01 1.80
N GLU A 390 -27.19 -16.09 2.50
CA GLU A 390 -26.92 -15.32 3.71
C GLU A 390 -26.30 -13.96 3.36
N THR A 391 -27.17 -12.98 3.10
CA THR A 391 -26.79 -11.60 2.73
C THR A 391 -26.71 -10.63 3.91
N LEU A 392 -27.05 -11.09 5.12
CA LEU A 392 -27.02 -10.32 6.35
C LEU A 392 -26.39 -11.16 7.47
N VAL A 393 -25.59 -10.53 8.31
CA VAL A 393 -24.96 -11.12 9.49
C VAL A 393 -25.43 -10.35 10.73
N HIS A 394 -25.94 -11.05 11.74
CA HIS A 394 -26.31 -10.42 13.01
C HIS A 394 -25.03 -10.02 13.74
N VAL A 395 -24.94 -8.75 14.14
CA VAL A 395 -23.77 -8.18 14.83
C VAL A 395 -24.08 -7.85 16.29
N GLY A 396 -25.22 -8.32 16.81
CA GLY A 396 -25.65 -8.05 18.17
C GLY A 396 -26.87 -7.14 18.25
N ASP A 397 -27.24 -6.80 19.47
CA ASP A 397 -28.47 -6.07 19.79
C ASP A 397 -28.17 -4.69 20.38
N LEU A 398 -29.21 -3.87 20.50
CA LEU A 398 -29.18 -2.55 21.10
C LEU A 398 -30.46 -2.35 21.92
N GLU A 399 -30.36 -1.80 23.12
CA GLU A 399 -31.51 -1.36 23.91
C GLU A 399 -31.76 0.13 23.70
N ILE A 400 -32.99 0.49 23.30
CA ILE A 400 -33.46 1.87 23.36
C ILE A 400 -34.18 2.09 24.69
N THR A 401 -33.66 2.99 25.51
CA THR A 401 -34.22 3.32 26.82
C THR A 401 -35.32 4.40 26.72
N PRO A 402 -36.23 4.47 27.71
CA PRO A 402 -37.28 5.49 27.79
C PRO A 402 -36.82 6.95 27.71
#